data_AF-A0A352RS25-F1
#
_entry.id   AF-A0A352RS25-F1
#
_cell.length_a   1.000
_cell.length_b   1.000
_cell.length_c   1.000
_cell.angle_alpha   90.00
_cell.angle_beta   90.00
_cell.angle_gamma   90.00
#
_symmetry.space_group_name_H-M   'P 1'
#
loop_
_entity.id
_entity.type
_entity.pdbx_description
1 polymer ?
#
loop_
_entity_poly.entity_id
_entity_poly.type
_entity_poly.pdbx_seq_one_letter_code
_entity_poly.pdbx_strand_id
1 'polypeptide(L)'
;QLTMRTFHIGGAASRAAVASSVEAKATGTVRFTATMRYVTNTKGELIVISRSGEALITDDHGRERERHKIPYGATLLVQDGQAIKAGTQLATWDALTRPIVSEYTGTTKFENVEEGVTVAKQMDEVTGLSTLVVIDAKRRTAATKGLRPQVKLLDANNQEVKIPGTDHSVTIGFQVGALITVKDGQQVHVGEVLARIPTESQKTRDITGGLPRVAELFEARSPKDAAVLAEVTGTVSFGKDTKGKQRLVITDLDGNAHEFLIAKEKQVLVHDGQVVNKGEMIVEGPADPHDILRLKGIEELAHYIVDEVQDVYRLQGVVINDKHIEVIVRQMLRKV
;
A
#
# COMPACT_ATOMS: atom_id res chain seq x y z
N GLN A 1 -14.91 5.35 31.26
CA GLN A 1 -14.06 4.74 32.32
C GLN A 1 -12.57 4.94 32.05
N LEU A 2 -12.06 4.62 30.85
CA LEU A 2 -10.64 4.81 30.52
C LEU A 2 -10.21 6.27 30.38
N THR A 3 -11.08 7.16 29.90
CA THR A 3 -10.81 8.61 29.89
C THR A 3 -10.40 9.15 31.24
N MET A 4 -10.94 8.62 32.35
CA MET A 4 -10.52 9.05 33.70
C MET A 4 -9.20 8.42 34.16
N ARG A 5 -8.78 7.27 33.60
CA ARG A 5 -7.56 6.56 33.98
C ARG A 5 -6.32 7.07 33.22
N THR A 6 -6.45 7.43 31.94
CA THR A 6 -5.31 7.87 31.11
C THR A 6 -4.80 9.28 31.46
N PHE A 7 -5.63 10.18 32.01
CA PHE A 7 -5.15 11.50 32.47
C PHE A 7 -4.11 11.43 33.61
N HIS A 8 -4.00 10.30 34.31
CA HIS A 8 -3.08 10.12 35.43
C HIS A 8 -1.75 9.45 35.03
N ILE A 9 -1.66 8.89 33.82
CA ILE A 9 -0.47 8.15 33.34
C ILE A 9 0.13 8.98 32.21
N GLY A 10 0.91 9.99 32.59
CA GLY A 10 1.55 10.90 31.62
C GLY A 10 2.31 10.14 30.53
N GLY A 11 1.89 10.36 29.27
CA GLY A 11 2.75 10.37 28.09
C GLY A 11 3.64 9.15 27.80
N ALA A 12 3.34 7.94 28.29
CA ALA A 12 4.12 6.76 27.93
C ALA A 12 3.72 6.27 26.52
N ALA A 13 4.40 6.79 25.50
CA ALA A 13 4.32 6.26 24.14
C ALA A 13 5.03 4.90 24.08
N SER A 14 4.27 3.81 24.05
CA SER A 14 4.82 2.49 23.76
C SER A 14 5.09 2.35 22.26
N ARG A 15 6.33 2.04 21.88
CA ARG A 15 6.65 1.63 20.51
C ARG A 15 6.17 0.20 20.33
N ALA A 16 5.10 -0.01 19.57
CA ALA A 16 4.80 -1.34 19.06
C ALA A 16 5.96 -1.80 18.17
N ALA A 17 6.40 -3.06 18.31
CA ALA A 17 7.38 -3.64 17.40
C ALA A 17 6.82 -3.60 15.97
N VAL A 18 7.62 -3.18 15.00
CA VAL A 18 7.17 -3.11 13.61
C VAL A 18 7.02 -4.53 13.09
N ALA A 19 5.80 -4.92 12.76
CA ALA A 19 5.53 -6.24 12.21
C ALA A 19 6.22 -6.38 10.85
N SER A 20 6.96 -7.48 10.68
CA SER A 20 7.65 -7.89 9.44
C SER A 20 7.16 -9.25 8.92
N SER A 21 6.13 -9.78 9.56
CA SER A 21 5.52 -11.06 9.23
C SER A 21 4.11 -11.16 9.78
N VAL A 22 3.37 -12.12 9.24
CA VAL A 22 2.07 -12.51 9.77
C VAL A 22 2.00 -14.03 9.88
N GLU A 23 1.49 -14.49 11.01
CA GLU A 23 1.35 -15.90 11.37
C GLU A 23 -0.12 -16.22 11.64
N ALA A 24 -0.52 -17.42 11.22
CA ALA A 24 -1.81 -18.00 11.53
C ALA A 24 -1.95 -18.32 13.01
N LYS A 25 -3.05 -17.94 13.65
CA LYS A 25 -3.31 -18.29 15.06
C LYS A 25 -4.12 -19.58 15.20
N ALA A 26 -4.75 -20.04 14.12
CA ALA A 26 -5.64 -21.17 14.07
C ALA A 26 -5.26 -22.11 12.93
N THR A 27 -5.57 -23.38 13.15
CA THR A 27 -5.53 -24.42 12.13
C THR A 27 -6.73 -24.26 11.19
N GLY A 28 -6.48 -24.43 9.89
CA GLY A 28 -7.50 -24.32 8.86
C GLY A 28 -6.91 -24.33 7.44
N THR A 29 -7.69 -23.90 6.47
CA THR A 29 -7.28 -23.77 5.07
C THR A 29 -7.12 -22.31 4.68
N VAL A 30 -5.98 -21.97 4.08
CA VAL A 30 -5.71 -20.61 3.57
C VAL A 30 -6.62 -20.33 2.38
N ARG A 31 -7.25 -19.15 2.36
CA ARG A 31 -7.97 -18.62 1.21
C ARG A 31 -7.52 -17.20 0.92
N PHE A 32 -7.15 -16.90 -0.31
CA PHE A 32 -6.87 -15.52 -0.71
C PHE A 32 -8.16 -14.81 -1.13
N THR A 33 -8.29 -13.53 -0.76
CA THR A 33 -9.41 -12.71 -1.24
C THR A 33 -9.30 -12.46 -2.75
N ALA A 34 -10.43 -12.14 -3.40
CA ALA A 34 -10.45 -11.85 -4.83
C ALA A 34 -9.58 -10.63 -5.22
N THR A 35 -9.27 -9.76 -4.26
CA THR A 35 -8.39 -8.60 -4.44
C THR A 35 -6.90 -8.95 -4.34
N MET A 36 -6.56 -10.16 -3.88
CA MET A 36 -5.19 -10.62 -3.78
C MET A 36 -4.60 -10.86 -5.16
N ARG A 37 -3.59 -10.07 -5.51
CA ARG A 37 -2.75 -10.30 -6.69
C ARG A 37 -1.33 -10.55 -6.24
N TYR A 38 -0.72 -11.57 -6.82
CA TYR A 38 0.68 -11.90 -6.60
C TYR A 38 1.29 -12.39 -7.90
N VAL A 39 2.62 -12.31 -7.97
CA VAL A 39 3.42 -12.82 -9.07
C VAL A 39 4.46 -13.77 -8.54
N THR A 40 4.87 -14.74 -9.36
CA THR A 40 5.96 -15.66 -8.99
C THR A 40 7.27 -15.12 -9.55
N ASN A 41 8.24 -14.86 -8.69
CA ASN A 41 9.56 -14.41 -9.13
C ASN A 41 10.42 -15.59 -9.64
N THR A 42 11.62 -15.30 -10.15
CA THR A 42 12.55 -16.32 -10.68
C THR A 42 13.05 -17.32 -9.64
N LYS A 43 12.93 -16.99 -8.34
CA LYS A 43 13.26 -17.88 -7.23
C LYS A 43 12.08 -18.78 -6.81
N GLY A 44 10.93 -18.64 -7.45
CA GLY A 44 9.70 -19.34 -7.08
C GLY A 44 8.95 -18.74 -5.90
N GLU A 45 9.33 -17.53 -5.46
CA GLU A 45 8.66 -16.83 -4.36
C GLU A 45 7.43 -16.09 -4.88
N LEU A 46 6.35 -16.12 -4.11
CA LEU A 46 5.10 -15.44 -4.42
C LEU A 46 5.13 -14.02 -3.83
N ILE A 47 5.26 -13.01 -4.69
CA ILE A 47 5.35 -11.60 -4.30
C ILE A 47 4.00 -10.91 -4.49
N VAL A 48 3.45 -10.34 -3.43
CA VAL A 48 2.18 -9.62 -3.48
C VAL A 48 2.33 -8.31 -4.23
N ILE A 49 1.45 -8.06 -5.20
CA ILE A 49 1.43 -6.84 -6.02
C ILE A 49 0.13 -6.03 -5.85
N SER A 50 -0.79 -6.47 -4.99
CA SER A 50 -1.98 -5.71 -4.56
C SER A 50 -1.78 -5.06 -3.19
N ARG A 51 -2.34 -3.86 -2.92
CA ARG A 51 -2.38 -3.30 -1.53
C ARG A 51 -3.60 -3.70 -0.71
N SER A 52 -4.62 -4.24 -1.36
CA SER A 52 -5.87 -4.70 -0.74
C SER A 52 -5.95 -6.23 -0.63
N GLY A 53 -4.83 -6.93 -0.79
CA GLY A 53 -4.78 -8.38 -0.68
C GLY A 53 -4.89 -8.83 0.77
N GLU A 54 -5.71 -9.85 1.02
CA GLU A 54 -5.85 -10.46 2.34
C GLU A 54 -5.78 -11.98 2.27
N ALA A 55 -5.22 -12.58 3.32
CA ALA A 55 -5.20 -14.01 3.54
C ALA A 55 -6.19 -14.37 4.65
N LEU A 56 -7.14 -15.25 4.33
CA LEU A 56 -8.15 -15.77 5.22
C LEU A 56 -7.75 -17.17 5.68
N ILE A 57 -8.13 -17.53 6.90
CA ILE A 57 -8.06 -18.91 7.38
C ILE A 57 -9.48 -19.40 7.58
N THR A 58 -9.84 -20.47 6.88
CA THR A 58 -11.18 -21.05 6.90
C THR A 58 -11.19 -22.40 7.61
N ASP A 59 -12.30 -22.73 8.27
CA ASP A 59 -12.55 -24.09 8.77
C ASP A 59 -12.99 -25.05 7.66
N ASP A 60 -13.21 -26.33 8.00
CA ASP A 60 -13.62 -27.36 7.05
C ASP A 60 -15.01 -27.11 6.44
N HIS A 61 -15.80 -26.20 7.02
CA HIS A 61 -17.11 -25.78 6.53
C HIS A 61 -17.06 -24.46 5.75
N GLY A 62 -15.86 -23.94 5.47
CA GLY A 62 -15.66 -22.68 4.74
C GLY A 62 -15.94 -21.42 5.55
N ARG A 63 -16.10 -21.52 6.88
CA ARG A 63 -16.29 -20.33 7.74
C ARG A 63 -14.94 -19.67 8.02
N GLU A 64 -14.91 -18.35 7.90
CA GLU A 64 -13.74 -17.55 8.22
C GLU A 64 -13.45 -17.60 9.74
N ARG A 65 -12.21 -17.95 10.08
CA ARG A 65 -11.69 -17.93 11.45
C ARG A 65 -10.77 -16.74 11.68
N GLU A 66 -9.98 -16.40 10.66
CA GLU A 66 -9.03 -15.29 10.69
C GLU A 66 -8.97 -14.59 9.33
N ARG A 67 -8.63 -13.31 9.38
CA ARG A 67 -8.37 -12.44 8.23
C ARG A 67 -7.12 -11.64 8.51
N HIS A 68 -6.17 -11.67 7.57
CA HIS A 68 -4.88 -11.01 7.67
C HIS A 68 -4.63 -10.17 6.44
N LYS A 69 -4.49 -8.85 6.62
CA LYS A 69 -4.08 -7.95 5.55
C LYS A 69 -2.62 -8.19 5.20
N ILE A 70 -2.34 -8.39 3.91
CA ILE A 70 -0.98 -8.63 3.42
C ILE A 70 -0.51 -7.40 2.65
N PRO A 71 0.62 -6.78 3.03
CA PRO A 71 1.09 -5.56 2.38
C PRO A 71 1.65 -5.83 0.98
N TYR A 72 1.65 -4.78 0.14
CA TYR A 72 2.31 -4.80 -1.17
C TYR A 72 3.79 -5.12 -1.02
N GLY A 73 4.29 -6.02 -1.86
CA GLY A 73 5.67 -6.48 -1.88
C GLY A 73 6.02 -7.49 -0.78
N ALA A 74 5.04 -7.96 -0.01
CA ALA A 74 5.25 -9.09 0.89
C ALA A 74 5.49 -10.39 0.11
N THR A 75 6.33 -11.25 0.66
CA THR A 75 6.51 -12.62 0.18
C THR A 75 5.52 -13.52 0.89
N LEU A 76 4.62 -14.15 0.14
CA LEU A 76 3.73 -15.20 0.64
C LEU A 76 4.53 -16.49 0.82
N LEU A 77 4.34 -17.13 1.98
CA LEU A 77 4.97 -18.40 2.34
C LEU A 77 4.01 -19.59 2.23
N VAL A 78 2.76 -19.29 1.84
CA VAL A 78 1.67 -20.25 1.69
C VAL A 78 0.96 -20.06 0.35
N GLN A 79 0.26 -21.09 -0.10
CA GLN A 79 -0.55 -21.07 -1.32
C GLN A 79 -2.05 -21.03 -1.01
N ASP A 80 -2.83 -20.57 -1.98
CA ASP A 80 -4.29 -20.61 -1.88
C ASP A 80 -4.77 -22.08 -1.78
N GLY A 81 -5.62 -22.36 -0.81
CA GLY A 81 -6.11 -23.70 -0.51
C GLY A 81 -5.15 -24.60 0.27
N GLN A 82 -4.00 -24.10 0.71
CA GLN A 82 -3.11 -24.86 1.56
C GLN A 82 -3.69 -25.06 2.96
N ALA A 83 -3.69 -26.30 3.44
CA ALA A 83 -3.99 -26.62 4.83
C ALA A 83 -2.80 -26.26 5.73
N ILE A 84 -3.07 -25.53 6.81
CA ILE A 84 -2.05 -25.00 7.73
C ILE A 84 -2.42 -25.26 9.19
N LYS A 85 -1.41 -25.26 10.06
CA LYS A 85 -1.58 -25.32 11.52
C LYS A 85 -1.42 -23.94 12.12
N ALA A 86 -1.99 -23.74 13.31
CA ALA A 86 -1.66 -22.59 14.14
C ALA A 86 -0.13 -22.44 14.30
N GLY A 87 0.37 -21.21 14.20
CA GLY A 87 1.79 -20.86 14.20
C GLY A 87 2.45 -20.87 12.82
N THR A 88 1.74 -21.24 11.74
CA THR A 88 2.30 -21.21 10.39
C THR A 88 2.44 -19.77 9.91
N GLN A 89 3.64 -19.37 9.48
CA GLN A 89 3.88 -18.06 8.90
C GLN A 89 3.24 -17.98 7.51
N LEU A 90 2.38 -16.98 7.30
CA LEU A 90 1.62 -16.77 6.07
C LEU A 90 2.41 -15.89 5.08
N ALA A 91 3.04 -14.82 5.58
CA ALA A 91 3.79 -13.88 4.77
C ALA A 91 4.91 -13.20 5.57
N THR A 92 5.88 -12.64 4.85
CA THR A 92 6.96 -11.82 5.41
C THR A 92 7.27 -10.62 4.51
N TRP A 93 7.76 -9.53 5.10
CA TRP A 93 8.14 -8.31 4.41
C TRP A 93 9.21 -7.53 5.17
N ASP A 94 9.83 -6.56 4.50
CA ASP A 94 10.70 -5.58 5.13
C ASP A 94 9.85 -4.53 5.86
N ALA A 95 10.02 -4.44 7.18
CA ALA A 95 9.29 -3.53 8.05
C ALA A 95 9.66 -2.05 7.85
N LEU A 96 10.83 -1.76 7.26
CA LEU A 96 11.40 -0.41 7.18
C LEU A 96 11.35 0.17 5.77
N THR A 97 11.00 -0.64 4.77
CA THR A 97 10.95 -0.20 3.38
C THR A 97 9.70 -0.67 2.66
N ARG A 98 9.15 0.19 1.81
CA ARG A 98 8.15 -0.20 0.81
C ARG A 98 8.87 -0.49 -0.50
N PRO A 99 8.80 -1.71 -1.05
CA PRO A 99 9.41 -2.00 -2.34
C PRO A 99 8.58 -1.39 -3.48
N ILE A 100 9.23 -1.13 -4.59
CA ILE A 100 8.64 -0.94 -5.93
C ILE A 100 8.97 -2.22 -6.70
N VAL A 101 7.96 -3.04 -6.99
CA VAL A 101 8.14 -4.36 -7.61
C VAL A 101 7.76 -4.29 -9.08
N SER A 102 8.58 -4.89 -9.95
CA SER A 102 8.24 -5.02 -11.36
C SER A 102 7.17 -6.09 -11.58
N GLU A 103 6.08 -5.73 -12.27
CA GLU A 103 5.07 -6.69 -12.75
C GLU A 103 5.45 -7.32 -14.10
N TYR A 104 6.53 -6.85 -14.72
CA TYR A 104 6.92 -7.24 -16.08
C TYR A 104 8.41 -7.61 -16.17
N THR A 105 8.74 -8.42 -17.18
CA THR A 105 10.14 -8.78 -17.50
C THR A 105 10.65 -7.87 -18.62
N GLY A 106 11.90 -7.43 -18.52
CA GLY A 106 12.55 -6.65 -19.57
C GLY A 106 13.94 -6.19 -19.15
N THR A 107 14.64 -5.52 -20.07
CA THR A 107 15.89 -4.82 -19.76
C THR A 107 15.56 -3.41 -19.29
N THR A 108 16.10 -2.99 -18.15
CA THR A 108 15.88 -1.64 -17.62
C THR A 108 16.49 -0.59 -18.53
N LYS A 109 15.73 0.46 -18.80
CA LYS A 109 16.21 1.67 -19.46
C LYS A 109 15.85 2.88 -18.62
N PHE A 110 16.86 3.52 -18.05
CA PHE A 110 16.68 4.72 -17.25
C PHE A 110 16.35 5.93 -18.13
N GLU A 111 15.39 6.71 -17.64
CA GLU A 111 15.02 8.00 -18.21
C GLU A 111 14.94 9.01 -17.06
N ASN A 112 15.56 10.18 -17.25
CA ASN A 112 15.67 11.23 -16.23
C ASN A 112 16.35 10.76 -14.93
N VAL A 113 17.25 9.77 -14.97
CA VAL A 113 18.08 9.35 -13.82
C VAL A 113 19.48 9.95 -13.98
N GLU A 114 19.67 11.16 -13.47
CA GLU A 114 20.88 11.95 -13.63
C GLU A 114 21.49 12.28 -12.25
N GLU A 115 22.74 11.86 -12.04
CA GLU A 115 23.44 12.08 -10.78
C GLU A 115 23.67 13.58 -10.52
N GLY A 116 23.30 14.02 -9.32
CA GLY A 116 23.33 15.43 -8.91
C GLY A 116 22.13 16.25 -9.38
N VAL A 117 21.26 15.70 -10.24
CA VAL A 117 20.07 16.38 -10.78
C VAL A 117 18.79 15.76 -10.23
N THR A 118 18.56 14.48 -10.49
CA THR A 118 17.36 13.73 -10.05
C THR A 118 17.69 12.61 -9.08
N VAL A 119 18.95 12.15 -9.04
CA VAL A 119 19.43 11.17 -8.06
C VAL A 119 20.75 11.62 -7.43
N ALA A 120 21.02 11.17 -6.21
CA ALA A 120 22.30 11.33 -5.54
C ALA A 120 22.86 9.95 -5.17
N LYS A 121 24.18 9.77 -5.27
CA LYS A 121 24.82 8.59 -4.69
C LYS A 121 24.87 8.74 -3.18
N GLN A 122 24.28 7.80 -2.47
CA GLN A 122 24.47 7.61 -1.04
C GLN A 122 25.32 6.37 -0.83
N MET A 123 26.43 6.54 -0.12
CA MET A 123 27.28 5.43 0.28
C MET A 123 26.72 4.86 1.58
N ASP A 124 26.45 3.57 1.60
CA ASP A 124 26.15 2.85 2.82
C ASP A 124 27.45 2.70 3.62
N GLU A 125 27.49 3.28 4.83
CA GLU A 125 28.67 3.28 5.70
C GLU A 125 29.06 1.87 6.16
N VAL A 126 28.12 0.92 6.18
CA VAL A 126 28.35 -0.45 6.65
C VAL A 126 28.85 -1.34 5.52
N THR A 127 28.20 -1.28 4.35
CA THR A 127 28.52 -2.18 3.22
C THR A 127 29.52 -1.58 2.23
N GLY A 128 29.74 -0.26 2.27
CA GLY A 128 30.55 0.48 1.30
C GLY A 128 29.92 0.56 -0.10
N LEU A 129 28.71 0.02 -0.28
CA LEU A 129 28.00 0.03 -1.56
C LEU A 129 27.37 1.40 -1.79
N SER A 130 27.50 1.90 -3.02
CA SER A 130 26.86 3.13 -3.46
C SER A 130 25.46 2.82 -3.98
N THR A 131 24.43 3.41 -3.37
CA THR A 131 23.03 3.31 -3.80
C THR A 131 22.57 4.65 -4.37
N LEU A 132 21.78 4.62 -5.45
CA LEU A 132 21.19 5.84 -6.01
C LEU A 132 19.92 6.18 -5.22
N VAL A 133 19.85 7.40 -4.71
CA VAL A 133 18.71 7.91 -3.96
C VAL A 133 18.05 9.02 -4.76
N VAL A 134 16.74 8.89 -5.00
CA VAL A 134 15.99 9.93 -5.70
C VAL A 134 15.91 11.18 -4.84
N ILE A 135 16.34 12.30 -5.40
CA ILE A 135 16.29 13.62 -4.76
C ILE A 135 15.27 14.50 -5.49
N ASP A 136 14.71 15.45 -4.75
CA ASP A 136 13.92 16.51 -5.39
C ASP A 136 14.85 17.37 -6.25
N ALA A 137 14.48 17.55 -7.52
CA ALA A 137 15.20 18.39 -8.47
C ALA A 137 15.07 19.87 -8.03
N LYS A 138 15.94 20.30 -7.11
CA LYS A 138 15.95 21.67 -6.60
C LYS A 138 16.24 22.65 -7.73
N ARG A 139 15.18 23.33 -8.21
CA ARG A 139 15.15 24.64 -8.88
C ARG A 139 16.45 25.02 -9.60
N ARG A 140 16.78 24.42 -10.76
CA ARG A 140 17.69 25.07 -11.72
C ARG A 140 17.21 24.88 -13.14
N THR A 141 16.71 25.98 -13.69
CA THR A 141 16.15 26.19 -15.05
C THR A 141 14.71 25.71 -15.27
N ALA A 142 13.98 26.39 -16.16
CA ALA A 142 12.58 26.11 -16.47
C ALA A 142 12.36 24.77 -17.19
N ALA A 143 13.44 24.15 -17.70
CA ALA A 143 13.42 22.90 -18.47
C ALA A 143 13.51 21.62 -17.62
N THR A 144 14.09 21.68 -16.42
CA THR A 144 14.22 20.53 -15.49
C THR A 144 13.08 20.47 -14.46
N LYS A 145 12.13 21.41 -14.54
CA LYS A 145 11.03 21.54 -13.58
C LYS A 145 9.98 20.46 -13.84
N GLY A 146 10.07 19.35 -13.11
CA GLY A 146 9.12 18.24 -13.18
C GLY A 146 9.66 16.97 -13.84
N LEU A 147 10.97 16.87 -14.09
CA LEU A 147 11.59 15.60 -14.49
C LEU A 147 11.48 14.61 -13.32
N ARG A 148 10.80 13.49 -13.56
CA ARG A 148 10.70 12.39 -12.61
C ARG A 148 11.63 11.27 -13.09
N PRO A 149 12.57 10.80 -12.26
CA PRO A 149 13.39 9.66 -12.62
C PRO A 149 12.47 8.45 -12.76
N GLN A 150 12.63 7.74 -13.87
CA GLN A 150 11.80 6.60 -14.22
C GLN A 150 12.62 5.53 -14.91
N VAL A 151 12.09 4.31 -14.88
CA VAL A 151 12.64 3.17 -15.61
C VAL A 151 11.60 2.66 -16.58
N LYS A 152 12.01 2.52 -17.84
CA LYS A 152 11.29 1.79 -18.87
C LYS A 152 11.82 0.37 -18.93
N LEU A 153 10.98 -0.55 -19.40
CA LEU A 153 11.40 -1.92 -19.67
C LEU A 153 11.43 -2.13 -21.17
N LEU A 154 12.53 -2.69 -21.66
CA LEU A 154 12.72 -3.06 -23.06
C LEU A 154 12.61 -4.58 -23.23
N ASP A 155 11.99 -5.03 -24.31
CA ASP A 155 11.93 -6.43 -24.69
C ASP A 155 13.22 -6.89 -25.39
N ALA A 156 13.28 -8.15 -25.80
CA ALA A 156 14.43 -8.71 -26.52
C ALA A 156 14.71 -8.03 -27.87
N ASN A 157 13.73 -7.34 -28.45
CA ASN A 157 13.84 -6.58 -29.70
C ASN A 157 14.15 -5.10 -29.45
N ASN A 158 14.46 -4.72 -28.21
CA ASN A 158 14.72 -3.35 -27.79
C ASN A 158 13.50 -2.41 -27.98
N GLN A 159 12.29 -2.96 -27.95
CA GLN A 159 11.02 -2.23 -27.96
C GLN A 159 10.50 -2.07 -26.53
N GLU A 160 9.77 -0.99 -26.27
CA GLU A 160 9.18 -0.76 -24.95
C GLU A 160 8.13 -1.83 -24.63
N VAL A 161 8.28 -2.51 -23.49
CA VAL A 161 7.31 -3.47 -22.98
C VAL A 161 6.01 -2.70 -22.72
N LYS A 162 4.90 -3.17 -23.29
CA LYS A 162 3.58 -2.57 -23.07
C LYS A 162 2.83 -3.27 -21.95
N ILE A 163 1.98 -2.51 -21.26
CA ILE A 163 1.04 -3.05 -20.29
C ILE A 163 -0.01 -3.88 -21.04
N PRO A 164 -0.26 -5.15 -20.65
CA PRO A 164 -1.23 -6.02 -21.29
C PRO A 164 -2.61 -5.35 -21.38
N GLY A 165 -3.19 -5.35 -22.59
CA GLY A 165 -4.50 -4.75 -22.85
C GLY A 165 -4.48 -3.25 -23.13
N THR A 166 -3.31 -2.58 -23.12
CA THR A 166 -3.20 -1.15 -23.42
C THR A 166 -2.06 -0.86 -24.39
N ASP A 167 -2.10 0.30 -25.03
CA ASP A 167 -0.97 0.82 -25.83
C ASP A 167 0.09 1.56 -25.01
N HIS A 168 -0.07 1.60 -23.69
CA HIS A 168 0.86 2.28 -22.80
C HIS A 168 2.09 1.42 -22.49
N SER A 169 3.26 2.01 -22.69
CA SER A 169 4.54 1.42 -22.28
C SER A 169 4.65 1.36 -20.77
N VAL A 170 5.21 0.25 -20.26
CA VAL A 170 5.56 0.07 -18.85
C VAL A 170 6.64 1.08 -18.48
N THR A 171 6.22 2.15 -17.82
CA THR A 171 7.09 3.19 -17.29
C THR A 171 6.88 3.25 -15.79
N ILE A 172 7.93 2.98 -15.02
CA ILE A 172 7.87 2.94 -13.56
C ILE A 172 8.64 4.12 -13.02
N GLY A 173 7.91 5.08 -12.45
CA GLY A 173 8.48 6.28 -11.84
C GLY A 173 9.01 6.00 -10.43
N PHE A 174 10.18 6.55 -10.11
CA PHE A 174 10.74 6.51 -8.76
C PHE A 174 10.34 7.77 -7.97
N GLN A 175 9.81 7.55 -6.78
CA GLN A 175 9.42 8.63 -5.87
C GLN A 175 10.65 9.25 -5.18
N VAL A 176 10.54 10.52 -4.75
CA VAL A 176 11.59 11.18 -3.95
C VAL A 176 11.86 10.38 -2.68
N GLY A 177 13.13 10.16 -2.37
CA GLY A 177 13.59 9.33 -1.26
C GLY A 177 13.68 7.83 -1.58
N ALA A 178 13.25 7.38 -2.77
CA ALA A 178 13.41 5.99 -3.18
C ALA A 178 14.89 5.65 -3.40
N LEU A 179 15.31 4.51 -2.85
CA LEU A 179 16.61 3.88 -3.04
C LEU A 179 16.50 2.94 -4.26
N ILE A 180 17.11 3.31 -5.38
CA ILE A 180 17.09 2.50 -6.61
C ILE A 180 18.07 1.33 -6.45
N THR A 181 17.58 0.11 -6.60
CA THR A 181 18.35 -1.13 -6.40
C THR A 181 18.85 -1.74 -7.70
N VAL A 182 18.27 -1.35 -8.84
CA VAL A 182 18.65 -1.82 -10.18
C VAL A 182 19.61 -0.86 -10.88
N LYS A 183 20.29 -1.34 -11.92
CA LYS A 183 21.17 -0.54 -12.79
C LYS A 183 20.52 -0.32 -14.16
N ASP A 184 20.99 0.67 -14.92
CA ASP A 184 20.62 0.83 -16.33
C ASP A 184 21.15 -0.37 -17.15
N GLY A 185 20.33 -0.91 -18.04
CA GLY A 185 20.68 -2.09 -18.85
C GLY A 185 20.63 -3.43 -18.12
N GLN A 186 20.16 -3.47 -16.86
CA GLN A 186 19.99 -4.72 -16.11
C GLN A 186 18.76 -5.48 -16.61
N GLN A 187 18.90 -6.79 -16.80
CA GLN A 187 17.74 -7.65 -17.02
C GLN A 187 16.96 -7.79 -15.72
N VAL A 188 15.67 -7.43 -15.73
CA VAL A 188 14.77 -7.60 -14.59
C VAL A 188 13.64 -8.56 -14.94
N HIS A 189 13.19 -9.31 -13.94
CA HIS A 189 12.09 -10.26 -14.07
C HIS A 189 10.86 -9.82 -13.27
N VAL A 190 9.73 -10.47 -13.53
CA VAL A 190 8.52 -10.28 -12.73
C VAL A 190 8.80 -10.59 -11.26
N GLY A 191 8.31 -9.75 -10.35
CA GLY A 191 8.49 -9.88 -8.90
C GLY A 191 9.82 -9.33 -8.38
N GLU A 192 10.68 -8.78 -9.24
CA GLU A 192 11.95 -8.17 -8.82
C GLU A 192 11.75 -6.76 -8.27
N VAL A 193 12.50 -6.40 -7.22
CA VAL A 193 12.44 -5.09 -6.58
C VAL A 193 13.32 -4.10 -7.33
N LEU A 194 12.71 -3.05 -7.89
CA LEU A 194 13.37 -1.99 -8.64
C LEU A 194 13.93 -0.87 -7.75
N ALA A 195 13.19 -0.56 -6.68
CA ALA A 195 13.58 0.42 -5.70
C ALA A 195 12.91 0.16 -4.34
N ARG A 196 13.42 0.78 -3.28
CA ARG A 196 12.88 0.73 -1.92
C ARG A 196 12.65 2.13 -1.39
N ILE A 197 11.48 2.40 -0.87
CA ILE A 197 11.14 3.67 -0.23
C ILE A 197 11.23 3.46 1.28
N PRO A 198 12.19 4.08 1.98
CA PRO A 198 12.24 4.05 3.43
C PRO A 198 10.93 4.59 4.00
N THR A 199 10.32 3.86 4.93
CA THR A 199 9.19 4.37 5.70
C THR A 199 9.74 5.08 6.93
N GLU A 200 9.45 6.38 7.07
CA GLU A 200 9.70 7.05 8.35
C GLU A 200 9.02 6.25 9.46
N SER A 201 9.75 5.99 10.55
CA SER A 201 9.24 5.30 11.73
C SER A 201 7.89 5.90 12.12
N GLN A 202 6.83 5.09 12.08
CA GLN A 202 5.44 5.50 12.27
C GLN A 202 5.34 6.61 13.32
N LYS A 203 4.81 7.77 12.92
CA LYS A 203 4.42 8.83 13.86
C LYS A 203 3.58 8.17 14.94
N THR A 204 3.96 8.39 16.20
CA THR A 204 3.22 7.92 17.37
C THR A 204 1.74 8.24 17.18
N ARG A 205 0.89 7.23 16.97
CA ARG A 205 -0.57 7.43 16.97
C ARG A 205 -0.94 7.97 18.33
N ASP A 206 -1.52 9.17 18.37
CA ASP A 206 -1.88 9.83 19.61
C ASP A 206 -2.96 9.01 20.34
N ILE A 207 -2.53 8.37 21.43
CA ILE A 207 -3.33 7.53 22.32
C ILE A 207 -4.48 8.31 22.98
N THR A 208 -4.37 9.64 23.06
CA THR A 208 -5.36 10.49 23.75
C THR A 208 -6.56 10.87 22.85
N GLY A 209 -6.44 10.72 21.53
CA GLY A 209 -7.48 11.05 20.55
C GLY A 209 -8.47 9.93 20.20
N GLY A 210 -8.38 8.76 20.83
CA GLY A 210 -9.11 7.56 20.40
C GLY A 210 -10.64 7.65 20.44
N LEU A 211 -11.23 8.28 21.46
CA LEU A 211 -12.70 8.39 21.58
C LEU A 211 -13.34 9.34 20.56
N PRO A 212 -12.78 10.55 20.30
CA PRO A 212 -13.21 11.37 19.18
C PRO A 212 -13.23 10.61 17.85
N ARG A 213 -12.24 9.76 17.60
CA ARG A 213 -12.19 8.92 16.39
C ARG A 213 -13.34 7.91 16.33
N VAL A 214 -13.66 7.24 17.44
CA VAL A 214 -14.82 6.33 17.51
C VAL A 214 -16.13 7.06 17.25
N ALA A 215 -16.28 8.29 17.78
CA ALA A 215 -17.46 9.12 17.51
C ALA A 215 -17.55 9.50 16.03
N GLU A 216 -16.45 9.91 15.40
CA GLU A 216 -16.42 10.20 13.96
C GLU A 216 -16.84 8.99 13.11
N LEU A 217 -16.38 7.78 13.47
CA LEU A 217 -16.73 6.54 12.77
C LEU A 217 -18.23 6.22 12.89
N PHE A 218 -18.81 6.35 14.08
CA PHE A 218 -20.24 6.10 14.30
C PHE A 218 -21.15 7.21 13.75
N GLU A 219 -20.65 8.44 13.63
CA GLU A 219 -21.34 9.52 12.91
C GLU A 219 -21.14 9.45 11.39
N ALA A 220 -20.34 8.51 10.89
CA ALA A 220 -19.91 8.42 9.50
C ALA A 220 -19.33 9.76 8.96
N ARG A 221 -18.57 10.48 9.78
CA ARG A 221 -17.99 11.77 9.40
C ARG A 221 -16.73 11.58 8.56
N SER A 222 -16.62 12.33 7.45
CA SER A 222 -15.41 12.40 6.64
C SER A 222 -14.21 12.90 7.45
N PRO A 223 -13.07 12.18 7.45
CA PRO A 223 -11.84 12.63 8.11
C PRO A 223 -11.28 13.90 7.45
N LYS A 224 -10.62 14.76 8.25
CA LYS A 224 -9.99 15.98 7.72
C LYS A 224 -8.85 15.69 6.74
N ASP A 225 -8.09 14.63 7.00
CA ASP A 225 -6.99 14.17 6.14
C ASP A 225 -7.31 12.81 5.52
N ALA A 226 -8.47 12.71 4.84
CA ALA A 226 -8.94 11.45 4.28
C ALA A 226 -7.96 10.87 3.25
N ALA A 227 -7.79 9.55 3.29
CA ALA A 227 -7.16 8.80 2.21
C ALA A 227 -7.95 8.95 0.91
N VAL A 228 -7.26 8.73 -0.20
CA VAL A 228 -7.88 8.67 -1.53
C VAL A 228 -7.87 7.21 -1.97
N LEU A 229 -9.05 6.69 -2.30
CA LEU A 229 -9.22 5.35 -2.86
C LEU A 229 -9.35 5.42 -4.39
N ALA A 230 -8.94 4.36 -5.07
CA ALA A 230 -9.10 4.23 -6.52
C ALA A 230 -10.59 4.09 -6.88
N GLU A 231 -11.13 4.99 -7.69
CA GLU A 231 -12.55 4.91 -8.10
C GLU A 231 -12.80 3.82 -9.16
N VAL A 232 -11.75 3.46 -9.92
CA VAL A 232 -11.79 2.47 -10.99
C VAL A 232 -10.57 1.54 -10.90
N THR A 233 -10.71 0.34 -11.45
CA THR A 233 -9.59 -0.59 -11.64
C THR A 233 -8.86 -0.22 -12.93
N GLY A 234 -7.54 -0.08 -12.87
CA GLY A 234 -6.76 0.33 -14.03
C GLY A 234 -5.30 0.62 -13.73
N THR A 235 -4.59 1.12 -14.73
CA THR A 235 -3.18 1.51 -14.60
C THR A 235 -3.07 2.97 -14.17
N VAL A 236 -2.27 3.21 -13.14
CA VAL A 236 -1.93 4.54 -12.63
C VAL A 236 -0.82 5.16 -13.48
N SER A 237 -1.02 6.43 -13.84
CA SER A 237 0.02 7.30 -14.38
C SER A 237 -0.06 8.68 -13.74
N PHE A 238 1.03 9.44 -13.78
CA PHE A 238 1.04 10.81 -13.29
C PHE A 238 1.11 11.82 -14.42
N GLY A 239 0.17 12.75 -14.43
CA GLY A 239 0.13 13.85 -15.38
C GLY A 239 0.99 15.04 -14.94
N LYS A 240 0.91 16.12 -15.71
CA LYS A 240 1.59 17.38 -15.38
C LYS A 240 1.06 17.98 -14.08
N ASP A 241 1.97 18.30 -13.17
CA ASP A 241 1.63 18.93 -11.90
C ASP A 241 1.01 20.32 -12.09
N THR A 242 0.02 20.62 -11.24
CA THR A 242 -0.59 21.95 -11.10
C THR A 242 -0.01 22.66 -9.86
N LYS A 243 -0.31 23.95 -9.67
CA LYS A 243 0.08 24.67 -8.44
C LYS A 243 -0.54 23.98 -7.21
N GLY A 244 0.30 23.33 -6.40
CA GLY A 244 -0.06 22.69 -5.14
C GLY A 244 -0.70 21.30 -5.26
N LYS A 245 -1.03 20.83 -6.46
CA LYS A 245 -1.65 19.52 -6.68
C LYS A 245 -0.90 18.71 -7.75
N GLN A 246 -0.77 17.42 -7.51
CA GLN A 246 -0.28 16.41 -8.44
C GLN A 246 -1.47 15.75 -9.13
N ARG A 247 -1.40 15.59 -10.46
CA ARG A 247 -2.44 14.93 -11.24
C ARG A 247 -2.14 13.44 -11.32
N LEU A 248 -3.06 12.62 -10.84
CA LEU A 248 -3.03 11.16 -10.99
C LEU A 248 -4.11 10.77 -12.00
N VAL A 249 -3.77 9.90 -12.93
CA VAL A 249 -4.68 9.40 -13.97
C VAL A 249 -4.73 7.88 -13.84
N ILE A 250 -5.94 7.33 -13.76
CA ILE A 250 -6.16 5.89 -13.80
C ILE A 250 -6.81 5.57 -15.14
N THR A 251 -6.11 4.81 -15.99
CA THR A 251 -6.66 4.32 -17.26
C THR A 251 -7.30 2.97 -17.01
N ASP A 252 -8.61 2.86 -17.25
CA ASP A 252 -9.34 1.60 -17.10
C ASP A 252 -9.00 0.57 -18.20
N LEU A 253 -9.61 -0.61 -18.14
CA LEU A 253 -9.44 -1.68 -19.13
C LEU A 253 -10.01 -1.32 -20.51
N ASP A 254 -10.95 -0.38 -20.57
CA ASP A 254 -11.60 0.09 -21.80
C ASP A 254 -10.83 1.28 -22.44
N GLY A 255 -9.76 1.74 -21.80
CA GLY A 255 -8.93 2.85 -22.25
C GLY A 255 -9.41 4.25 -21.82
N ASN A 256 -10.44 4.34 -20.97
CA ASN A 256 -10.91 5.62 -20.45
C ASN A 256 -9.99 6.13 -19.35
N ALA A 257 -9.60 7.40 -19.45
CA ALA A 257 -8.75 8.06 -18.47
C ALA A 257 -9.59 8.76 -17.39
N HIS A 258 -9.41 8.34 -16.13
CA HIS A 258 -10.02 8.96 -14.96
C HIS A 258 -8.98 9.82 -14.22
N GLU A 259 -9.21 11.13 -14.15
CA GLU A 259 -8.24 12.06 -13.57
C GLU A 259 -8.61 12.48 -12.14
N PHE A 260 -7.59 12.50 -11.28
CA PHE A 260 -7.68 12.86 -9.86
C PHE A 260 -6.62 13.89 -9.51
N LEU A 261 -6.98 14.86 -8.67
CA LEU A 261 -6.05 15.87 -8.18
C LEU A 261 -5.72 15.61 -6.72
N ILE A 262 -4.49 15.19 -6.46
CA ILE A 262 -3.98 14.88 -5.13
C ILE A 262 -3.13 16.06 -4.65
N ALA A 263 -3.30 16.49 -3.41
CA ALA A 263 -2.49 17.56 -2.85
C ALA A 263 -1.04 17.09 -2.62
N LYS A 264 -0.04 17.91 -2.95
CA LYS A 264 1.38 17.49 -2.98
C LYS A 264 1.94 17.14 -1.60
N GLU A 265 1.32 17.67 -0.55
CA GLU A 265 1.63 17.36 0.84
C GLU A 265 1.23 15.94 1.25
N LYS A 266 0.31 15.30 0.50
CA LYS A 266 -0.15 13.96 0.82
C LYS A 266 0.80 12.91 0.27
N GLN A 267 1.00 11.86 1.05
CA GLN A 267 1.87 10.76 0.68
C GLN A 267 1.15 9.78 -0.25
N VAL A 268 1.61 9.71 -1.50
CA VAL A 268 1.07 8.78 -2.51
C VAL A 268 1.75 7.42 -2.36
N LEU A 269 0.93 6.36 -2.24
CA LEU A 269 1.38 4.97 -2.01
C LEU A 269 1.63 4.20 -3.31
N VAL A 270 1.10 4.69 -4.43
CA VAL A 270 1.22 4.08 -5.77
C VAL A 270 2.33 4.73 -6.58
N HIS A 271 2.88 3.99 -7.53
CA HIS A 271 3.87 4.49 -8.49
C HIS A 271 3.31 4.46 -9.92
N ASP A 272 4.01 5.13 -10.82
CA ASP A 272 3.64 5.16 -12.25
C ASP A 272 3.73 3.76 -12.86
N GLY A 273 2.83 3.43 -13.78
CA GLY A 273 2.73 2.14 -14.43
C GLY A 273 2.11 1.03 -13.58
N GLN A 274 1.75 1.32 -12.33
CA GLN A 274 1.17 0.32 -11.43
C GLN A 274 -0.30 0.07 -11.73
N VAL A 275 -0.72 -1.20 -11.69
CA VAL A 275 -2.14 -1.55 -11.76
C VAL A 275 -2.75 -1.55 -10.36
N VAL A 276 -3.89 -0.87 -10.21
CA VAL A 276 -4.66 -0.78 -8.95
C VAL A 276 -6.07 -1.30 -9.14
N ASN A 277 -6.63 -1.90 -8.10
CA ASN A 277 -8.02 -2.31 -8.08
C ASN A 277 -8.93 -1.18 -7.55
N LYS A 278 -10.19 -1.14 -8.00
CA LYS A 278 -11.21 -0.26 -7.43
C LYS A 278 -11.27 -0.44 -5.90
N GLY A 279 -11.30 0.68 -5.18
CA GLY A 279 -11.26 0.75 -3.73
C GLY A 279 -9.87 0.60 -3.11
N GLU A 280 -8.81 0.39 -3.89
CA GLU A 280 -7.44 0.33 -3.37
C GLU A 280 -6.96 1.71 -2.91
N MET A 281 -6.18 1.76 -1.82
CA MET A 281 -5.69 3.00 -1.25
C MET A 281 -4.53 3.57 -2.08
N ILE A 282 -4.74 4.75 -2.66
CA ILE A 282 -3.78 5.48 -3.49
C ILE A 282 -2.96 6.44 -2.64
N VAL A 283 -3.62 7.11 -1.70
CA VAL A 283 -3.03 8.12 -0.82
C VAL A 283 -3.21 7.68 0.61
N GLU A 284 -2.16 7.82 1.41
CA GLU A 284 -2.18 7.48 2.82
C GLU A 284 -3.15 8.37 3.61
N GLY A 285 -3.84 7.76 4.59
CA GLY A 285 -4.75 8.45 5.50
C GLY A 285 -5.88 7.54 6.01
N PRO A 286 -6.69 8.01 6.97
CA PRO A 286 -7.95 7.37 7.32
C PRO A 286 -8.90 7.35 6.11
N ALA A 287 -9.46 6.19 5.80
CA ALA A 287 -10.43 6.07 4.70
C ALA A 287 -11.76 6.72 5.08
N ASP A 288 -12.43 7.33 4.10
CA ASP A 288 -13.77 7.89 4.27
C ASP A 288 -14.81 6.75 4.24
N PRO A 289 -15.66 6.61 5.28
CA PRO A 289 -16.74 5.63 5.31
C PRO A 289 -17.66 5.66 4.08
N HIS A 290 -17.94 6.85 3.53
CA HIS A 290 -18.79 7.01 2.36
C HIS A 290 -18.11 6.46 1.09
N ASP A 291 -16.80 6.68 0.96
CA ASP A 291 -16.04 6.14 -0.18
C ASP A 291 -15.92 4.63 -0.10
N ILE A 292 -15.72 4.07 1.11
CA ILE A 292 -15.69 2.61 1.29
C ILE A 292 -17.03 2.01 0.88
N LEU A 293 -18.15 2.57 1.34
CA LEU A 293 -19.48 2.09 0.98
C LEU A 293 -19.71 2.16 -0.54
N ARG A 294 -19.37 3.29 -1.16
CA ARG A 294 -19.56 3.53 -2.59
C ARG A 294 -18.69 2.62 -3.46
N LEU A 295 -17.46 2.34 -3.04
CA LEU A 295 -16.46 1.65 -3.86
C LEU A 295 -16.37 0.15 -3.59
N LYS A 296 -16.52 -0.26 -2.33
CA LYS A 296 -16.32 -1.63 -1.85
C LYS A 296 -17.58 -2.29 -1.28
N GLY A 297 -18.60 -1.51 -0.94
CA GLY A 297 -19.90 -2.01 -0.48
C GLY A 297 -20.04 -2.12 1.04
N ILE A 298 -21.18 -2.68 1.46
CA ILE A 298 -21.63 -2.69 2.85
C ILE A 298 -20.77 -3.59 3.74
N GLU A 299 -20.40 -4.77 3.25
CA GLU A 299 -19.61 -5.74 4.02
C GLU A 299 -18.24 -5.17 4.39
N GLU A 300 -17.55 -4.57 3.42
CA GLU A 300 -16.26 -3.93 3.69
C GLU A 300 -16.40 -2.73 4.63
N LEU A 301 -17.43 -1.90 4.46
CA LEU A 301 -17.67 -0.79 5.38
C LEU A 301 -17.85 -1.30 6.82
N ALA A 302 -18.59 -2.40 6.99
CA ALA A 302 -18.81 -3.00 8.29
C ALA A 302 -17.49 -3.48 8.91
N HIS A 303 -16.66 -4.21 8.15
CA HIS A 303 -15.34 -4.64 8.60
C HIS A 303 -14.45 -3.45 8.97
N TYR A 304 -14.39 -2.43 8.11
CA TYR A 304 -13.59 -1.23 8.36
C TYR A 304 -13.94 -0.55 9.68
N ILE A 305 -15.23 -0.35 9.96
CA ILE A 305 -15.67 0.30 11.21
C ILE A 305 -15.34 -0.60 12.40
N VAL A 306 -15.56 -1.91 12.31
CA VAL A 306 -15.22 -2.85 13.39
C VAL A 306 -13.73 -2.80 13.71
N ASP A 307 -12.87 -2.87 12.69
CA ASP A 307 -11.41 -2.86 12.85
C ASP A 307 -10.89 -1.53 13.41
N GLU A 308 -11.35 -0.39 12.90
CA GLU A 308 -10.91 0.92 13.40
C GLU A 308 -11.33 1.17 14.85
N VAL A 309 -12.56 0.78 15.21
CA VAL A 309 -13.02 0.88 16.60
C VAL A 309 -12.22 -0.08 17.49
N GLN A 310 -11.95 -1.30 17.01
CA GLN A 310 -11.13 -2.26 17.74
C GLN A 310 -9.71 -1.77 17.98
N ASP A 311 -9.09 -1.17 16.98
CA ASP A 311 -7.73 -0.64 17.09
C ASP A 311 -7.63 0.41 18.21
N VAL A 312 -8.67 1.25 18.38
CA VAL A 312 -8.72 2.20 19.50
C VAL A 312 -8.76 1.49 20.86
N TYR A 313 -9.57 0.44 21.00
CA TYR A 313 -9.66 -0.33 22.25
C TYR A 313 -8.39 -1.15 22.52
N ARG A 314 -7.83 -1.80 21.49
CA ARG A 314 -6.58 -2.55 21.56
C ARG A 314 -5.41 -1.66 21.96
N LEU A 315 -5.33 -0.45 21.40
CA LEU A 315 -4.32 0.55 21.76
C LEU A 315 -4.40 0.94 23.25
N GLN A 316 -5.60 0.90 23.82
CA GLN A 316 -5.84 1.14 25.24
C GLN A 316 -5.69 -0.12 26.11
N GLY A 317 -5.27 -1.25 25.54
CA GLY A 317 -5.10 -2.53 26.23
C GLY A 317 -6.43 -3.22 26.59
N VAL A 318 -7.55 -2.80 26.00
CA VAL A 318 -8.86 -3.40 26.22
C VAL A 318 -9.16 -4.40 25.12
N VAL A 319 -9.41 -5.65 25.50
CA VAL A 319 -9.86 -6.69 24.57
C VAL A 319 -11.39 -6.71 24.56
N ILE A 320 -11.98 -6.37 23.42
CA ILE A 320 -13.41 -6.49 23.16
C ILE A 320 -13.60 -7.55 22.06
N ASN A 321 -14.71 -8.29 22.08
CA ASN A 321 -15.04 -9.20 20.98
C ASN A 321 -15.82 -8.45 19.88
N ASP A 322 -15.46 -8.69 18.62
CA ASP A 322 -16.00 -7.98 17.44
C ASP A 322 -17.53 -8.00 17.39
N LYS A 323 -18.17 -9.08 17.86
CA LYS A 323 -19.63 -9.23 17.95
C LYS A 323 -20.34 -8.06 18.62
N HIS A 324 -19.68 -7.38 19.56
CA HIS A 324 -20.26 -6.24 20.27
C HIS A 324 -20.32 -4.98 19.40
N ILE A 325 -19.29 -4.76 18.58
CA ILE A 325 -19.21 -3.62 17.68
C ILE A 325 -20.08 -3.86 16.45
N GLU A 326 -20.10 -5.10 15.95
CA GLU A 326 -20.99 -5.51 14.85
C GLU A 326 -22.46 -5.22 15.13
N VAL A 327 -22.92 -5.36 16.38
CA VAL A 327 -24.31 -5.02 16.75
C VAL A 327 -24.61 -3.53 16.49
N ILE A 328 -23.66 -2.64 16.76
CA ILE A 328 -23.80 -1.20 16.53
C ILE A 328 -23.76 -0.91 15.03
N VAL A 329 -22.77 -1.45 14.33
CA VAL A 329 -22.59 -1.29 12.88
C VAL A 329 -23.84 -1.76 12.13
N ARG A 330 -24.42 -2.90 12.54
CA ARG A 330 -25.69 -3.40 12.00
C ARG A 330 -26.84 -2.41 12.17
N GLN A 331 -26.90 -1.65 13.27
CA GLN A 331 -27.94 -0.62 13.46
C GLN A 331 -27.69 0.61 12.58
N MET A 332 -26.44 1.01 12.38
CA MET A 332 -26.09 2.12 11.48
C MET A 332 -26.52 1.83 10.04
N LEU A 333 -26.25 0.60 9.59
CA LEU A 333 -26.55 0.14 8.23
C LEU A 333 -28.04 -0.13 7.96
N ARG A 334 -28.92 -0.03 8.96
CA ARG A 334 -30.38 -0.25 8.77
C ARG A 334 -31.07 0.82 7.92
N LYS A 335 -30.46 2.00 7.81
CA LYS A 335 -31.05 3.18 7.12
C LYS A 335 -30.35 3.52 5.80
N VAL A 336 -29.41 2.66 5.37
CA VAL A 336 -28.63 2.80 4.15
C VAL A 336 -29.21 1.88 3.09
#